data_AF-A0A8T1U0L2-F1
#
_entry.id   AF-A0A8T1U0L2-F1
#
_cell.length_a   1.000
_cell.length_b   1.000
_cell.length_c   1.000
_cell.angle_alpha   90.00
_cell.angle_beta   90.00
_cell.angle_gamma   90.00
#
_symmetry.space_group_name_H-M   'P 1'
#
loop_
_entity.id
_entity.type
_entity.pdbx_description
1 polymer ?
#
loop_
_entity_poly.entity_id
_entity_poly.type
_entity_poly.pdbx_seq_one_letter_code
_entity_poly.pdbx_strand_id
1 'polypeptide(L)'
;MGSSVLQTYVVCTSVLYFKFLRVTMIQAKKTFEAGGRAPEDKALPLAKGRPKQTYGMDPEAEKDEKILKAREVEHRWRRIVQNDLESIPLALVVFGIGVAIEGRINPIVQIGAMATYTVLRCFHTIAYAKKLQPHRAWCWRLGVVAIVAGAVNAVVGVLTNTQRVAAGCIHQLTVALNCVSQTADRSSNIQTFDGFHCAFNFAHLTMSGSTELKAYIVCSFILYLKFAIATGIQATKTFDAGCRPPEDKNLALAQGRREQNYGMFSDENDVELLKAREIEHRWKRIIQNDLESIPLALLVFLGGVFAGGNKELFVVCLAIYTLVRCFHTYAYANMLQPHRAWCWRLGVLMIITSGVNSIVGVFN
;
A
#
# COMPACT_ATOMS: atom_id res chain seq x y z
N MET A 1 -26.28 -15.99 -3.45
CA MET A 1 -25.61 -15.58 -2.20
C MET A 1 -24.34 -14.86 -2.58
N GLY A 2 -24.05 -13.70 -1.99
CA GLY A 2 -22.83 -12.93 -2.30
C GLY A 2 -21.57 -13.71 -1.98
N SER A 3 -20.47 -13.39 -2.67
CA SER A 3 -19.20 -14.10 -2.47
C SER A 3 -18.67 -13.88 -1.04
N SER A 4 -18.15 -14.95 -0.41
CA SER A 4 -17.63 -14.89 0.95
C SER A 4 -16.40 -13.98 1.06
N VAL A 5 -15.60 -13.88 -0.01
CA VAL A 5 -14.44 -12.99 -0.09
C VAL A 5 -14.89 -11.53 -0.13
N LEU A 6 -15.88 -11.20 -0.97
CA LEU A 6 -16.43 -9.84 -1.05
C LEU A 6 -17.09 -9.42 0.27
N GLN A 7 -17.88 -10.31 0.89
CA GLN A 7 -18.49 -10.05 2.19
C GLN A 7 -17.43 -9.76 3.26
N THR A 8 -16.36 -10.57 3.31
CA THR A 8 -15.24 -10.35 4.24
C THR A 8 -14.56 -9.01 3.97
N TYR A 9 -14.32 -8.66 2.71
CA TYR A 9 -13.71 -7.39 2.34
C TYR A 9 -14.56 -6.19 2.80
N VAL A 10 -15.87 -6.23 2.58
CA VAL A 10 -16.80 -5.17 3.02
C VAL A 10 -16.76 -5.04 4.54
N VAL A 11 -16.90 -6.14 5.28
CA VAL A 11 -16.88 -6.12 6.75
C VAL A 11 -15.55 -5.57 7.28
N CYS A 12 -14.42 -6.06 6.76
CA CYS A 12 -13.09 -5.61 7.17
C CYS A 12 -12.88 -4.12 6.87
N THR A 13 -13.27 -3.66 5.68
CA THR A 13 -13.16 -2.26 5.27
C THR A 13 -14.01 -1.36 6.17
N SER A 14 -15.25 -1.74 6.46
CA SER A 14 -16.13 -1.00 7.38
C SER A 14 -15.51 -0.91 8.78
N VAL A 15 -15.01 -2.01 9.34
CA VAL A 15 -14.35 -2.02 10.66
C VAL A 15 -13.13 -1.08 10.68
N LEU A 16 -12.27 -1.17 9.67
CA LEU A 16 -11.09 -0.31 9.55
C LEU A 16 -11.46 1.17 9.40
N TYR A 17 -12.53 1.48 8.67
CA TYR A 17 -13.01 2.84 8.50
C TYR A 17 -13.62 3.40 9.79
N PHE A 18 -14.48 2.66 10.48
CA PHE A 18 -15.02 3.07 11.78
C PHE A 18 -13.91 3.28 12.82
N LYS A 19 -12.91 2.39 12.81
CA LYS A 19 -11.70 2.56 13.60
C LYS A 19 -10.99 3.86 13.25
N PHE A 20 -10.73 4.13 11.96
CA PHE A 20 -10.06 5.36 11.52
C PHE A 20 -10.80 6.61 11.99
N LEU A 21 -12.13 6.67 11.80
CA LEU A 21 -12.97 7.77 12.30
C LEU A 21 -12.86 7.94 13.81
N ARG A 22 -12.85 6.83 14.57
CA ARG A 22 -12.71 6.90 16.02
C ARG A 22 -11.35 7.45 16.44
N VAL A 23 -10.26 7.02 15.79
CA VAL A 23 -8.91 7.47 16.10
C VAL A 23 -8.74 8.96 15.75
N THR A 24 -9.26 9.43 14.62
CA THR A 24 -9.17 10.86 14.24
C THR A 24 -9.98 11.75 15.18
N MET A 25 -11.16 11.31 15.65
CA MET A 25 -11.92 12.02 16.68
C MET A 25 -11.14 12.14 18.00
N ILE A 26 -10.46 11.06 18.42
CA ILE A 26 -9.62 11.09 19.63
C ILE A 26 -8.42 12.01 19.43
N GLN A 27 -7.72 11.91 18.29
CA GLN A 27 -6.61 12.80 17.95
C GLN A 27 -7.06 14.27 18.01
N ALA A 28 -8.19 14.61 17.38
CA ALA A 28 -8.72 15.97 17.40
C ALA A 28 -8.96 16.47 18.83
N LYS A 29 -9.54 15.65 19.72
CA LYS A 29 -9.71 16.01 21.14
C LYS A 29 -8.37 16.24 21.83
N LYS A 30 -7.37 15.40 21.56
CA LYS A 30 -6.02 15.56 22.13
C LYS A 30 -5.28 16.79 21.58
N THR A 31 -5.51 17.17 20.34
CA THR A 31 -4.97 18.41 19.77
C THR A 31 -5.47 19.66 20.49
N PHE A 32 -6.76 19.69 20.86
CA PHE A 32 -7.27 20.78 21.69
C PHE A 32 -6.67 20.79 23.11
N GLU A 33 -6.52 19.63 23.74
CA GLU A 33 -5.90 19.50 25.08
C GLU A 33 -4.44 20.00 25.10
N ALA A 34 -3.73 19.86 23.97
CA ALA A 34 -2.34 20.26 23.82
C ALA A 34 -2.14 21.72 23.33
N GLY A 35 -3.22 22.46 23.02
CA GLY A 35 -3.11 23.80 22.41
C GLY A 35 -2.66 23.80 20.94
N GLY A 36 -2.72 22.63 20.28
CA GLY A 36 -2.19 22.39 18.95
C GLY A 36 -3.12 22.78 17.80
N ARG A 37 -4.33 23.30 18.09
CA ARG A 37 -5.25 23.76 17.05
C ARG A 37 -4.87 25.13 16.51
N ALA A 38 -5.47 25.45 15.37
CA ALA A 38 -5.38 26.75 14.75
C ALA A 38 -6.02 27.83 15.65
N PRO A 39 -5.52 29.07 15.65
CA PRO A 39 -5.98 30.13 16.55
C PRO A 39 -7.44 30.54 16.34
N GLU A 40 -8.00 30.30 15.16
CA GLU A 40 -9.42 30.49 14.85
C GLU A 40 -10.35 29.53 15.62
N ASP A 41 -9.86 28.33 15.99
CA ASP A 41 -10.63 27.31 16.71
C ASP A 41 -10.88 27.67 18.19
N LYS A 42 -10.39 28.83 18.67
CA LYS A 42 -10.49 29.29 20.06
C LYS A 42 -11.93 29.50 20.56
N ALA A 43 -12.86 29.81 19.65
CA ALA A 43 -14.26 30.06 19.98
C ALA A 43 -15.09 28.78 20.15
N LEU A 44 -14.53 27.62 19.78
CA LEU A 44 -15.26 26.36 19.84
C LEU A 44 -15.57 25.95 21.30
N PRO A 45 -16.72 25.31 21.57
CA PRO A 45 -17.04 24.79 22.90
C PRO A 45 -15.95 23.87 23.46
N LEU A 46 -15.28 23.12 22.57
CA LEU A 46 -14.17 22.24 22.93
C LEU A 46 -12.90 22.98 23.35
N ALA A 47 -12.74 24.27 23.03
CA ALA A 47 -11.58 25.06 23.43
C ALA A 47 -11.76 25.72 24.82
N LYS A 48 -12.98 25.75 25.36
CA LYS A 48 -13.25 26.34 26.68
C LYS A 48 -12.50 25.58 27.78
N GLY A 49 -11.73 26.32 28.59
CA GLY A 49 -10.95 25.75 29.69
C GLY A 49 -9.71 24.96 29.26
N ARG A 50 -9.28 25.08 28.00
CA ARG A 50 -8.07 24.45 27.47
C ARG A 50 -6.97 25.49 27.18
N PRO A 51 -5.71 25.06 26.98
CA PRO A 51 -4.62 25.96 26.63
C PRO A 51 -4.94 26.79 25.38
N LYS A 52 -4.25 27.93 25.24
CA LYS A 52 -4.37 28.80 24.07
C LYS A 52 -4.04 27.99 22.80
N GLN A 53 -4.91 28.07 21.80
CA GLN A 53 -4.72 27.38 20.53
C GLN A 53 -3.82 28.23 19.63
N THR A 54 -2.60 27.76 19.37
CA THR A 54 -1.56 28.52 18.64
C THR A 54 -0.70 27.60 17.77
N TYR A 55 -1.26 26.49 17.28
CA TYR A 55 -0.49 25.40 16.67
C TYR A 55 0.57 24.79 17.61
N GLY A 56 0.44 24.99 18.92
CA GLY A 56 1.45 24.62 19.90
C GLY A 56 2.70 25.50 19.89
N MET A 57 2.66 26.68 19.25
CA MET A 57 3.77 27.64 19.19
C MET A 57 3.75 28.67 20.34
N ASP A 58 2.99 28.42 21.40
CA ASP A 58 2.97 29.30 22.57
C ASP A 58 4.23 29.06 23.44
N PRO A 59 5.14 30.06 23.58
CA PRO A 59 6.37 29.92 24.36
C PRO A 59 6.10 29.76 25.86
N GLU A 60 4.98 30.29 26.36
CA GLU A 60 4.59 30.14 27.78
C GLU A 60 4.17 28.71 28.09
N ALA A 61 3.59 28.03 27.09
CA ALA A 61 3.13 26.65 27.20
C ALA A 61 4.28 25.61 27.15
N GLU A 62 5.50 26.01 26.77
CA GLU A 62 6.68 25.14 26.82
C GLU A 62 7.21 24.94 28.25
N LYS A 63 6.89 25.86 29.16
CA LYS A 63 7.32 25.80 30.56
C LYS A 63 6.37 25.00 31.45
N ASP A 64 5.16 24.69 30.97
CA ASP A 64 4.15 23.93 31.73
C ASP A 64 4.28 22.43 31.45
N GLU A 65 4.69 21.67 32.48
CA GLU A 65 4.81 20.21 32.43
C GLU A 65 3.49 19.52 32.04
N LYS A 66 2.33 20.08 32.41
CA LYS A 66 1.03 19.52 32.05
C LYS A 66 0.78 19.62 30.55
N ILE A 67 1.16 20.75 29.93
CA ILE A 67 1.01 20.95 28.49
C ILE A 67 2.01 20.11 27.72
N LEU A 68 3.25 19.97 28.20
CA LEU A 68 4.24 19.07 27.60
C LEU A 68 3.75 17.62 27.59
N LYS A 69 3.18 17.12 28.70
CA LYS A 69 2.55 15.79 28.76
C LYS A 69 1.36 15.67 27.80
N ALA A 70 0.54 16.71 27.68
CA ALA A 70 -0.56 16.75 26.72
C ALA A 70 -0.06 16.68 25.27
N ARG A 71 1.03 17.40 24.93
CA ARG A 71 1.69 17.36 23.63
C ARG A 71 2.29 15.98 23.33
N GLU A 72 2.90 15.30 24.31
CA GLU A 72 3.38 13.93 24.12
C GLU A 72 2.23 12.98 23.77
N VAL A 73 1.10 13.08 24.50
CA VAL A 73 -0.10 12.28 24.22
C VAL A 73 -0.67 12.62 22.86
N GLU A 74 -0.79 13.90 22.51
CA GLU A 74 -1.23 14.33 21.19
C GLU A 74 -0.34 13.75 20.08
N HIS A 75 0.98 13.90 20.22
CA HIS A 75 1.94 13.39 19.26
C HIS A 75 1.78 11.87 19.07
N ARG A 76 1.56 11.12 20.16
CA ARG A 76 1.23 9.69 20.08
C ARG A 76 0.01 9.42 19.20
N TRP A 77 -1.10 10.13 19.41
CA TRP A 77 -2.31 9.94 18.59
C TRP A 77 -2.11 10.35 17.13
N ARG A 78 -1.35 11.42 16.86
CA ARG A 78 -0.95 11.79 15.50
C ARG A 78 -0.17 10.65 14.83
N ARG A 79 0.77 10.01 15.55
CA ARG A 79 1.53 8.87 15.02
C ARG A 79 0.66 7.63 14.75
N ILE A 80 -0.39 7.40 15.53
CA ILE A 80 -1.37 6.33 15.27
C ILE A 80 -2.12 6.60 13.96
N VAL A 81 -2.66 7.81 13.79
CA VAL A 81 -3.38 8.21 12.55
C VAL A 81 -2.46 8.13 11.35
N GLN A 82 -1.25 8.67 11.46
CA GLN A 82 -0.27 8.61 10.38
C GLN A 82 0.04 7.16 9.98
N ASN A 83 0.21 6.27 10.96
CA ASN A 83 0.47 4.86 10.66
C ASN A 83 -0.74 4.15 10.01
N ASP A 84 -1.97 4.56 10.35
CA ASP A 84 -3.17 4.08 9.68
C ASP A 84 -3.21 4.55 8.22
N LEU A 85 -2.87 5.82 7.94
CA LEU A 85 -2.76 6.35 6.58
C LEU A 85 -1.62 5.71 5.78
N GLU A 86 -0.53 5.32 6.43
CA GLU A 86 0.60 4.61 5.81
C GLU A 86 0.25 3.17 5.42
N SER A 87 -0.72 2.54 6.09
CA SER A 87 -0.96 1.09 5.95
C SER A 87 -2.30 0.74 5.31
N ILE A 88 -3.40 1.34 5.78
CA ILE A 88 -4.76 0.92 5.43
C ILE A 88 -5.09 1.16 3.96
N PRO A 89 -4.84 2.35 3.37
CA PRO A 89 -5.21 2.60 1.97
C PRO A 89 -4.57 1.60 1.01
N LEU A 90 -3.28 1.30 1.17
CA LEU A 90 -2.57 0.32 0.34
C LEU A 90 -3.08 -1.11 0.59
N ALA A 91 -3.38 -1.47 1.84
CA ALA A 91 -3.95 -2.78 2.15
C ALA A 91 -5.31 -2.98 1.47
N LEU A 92 -6.18 -1.96 1.48
CA LEU A 92 -7.49 -2.01 0.83
C LEU A 92 -7.35 -2.16 -0.69
N VAL A 93 -6.40 -1.47 -1.32
CA VAL A 93 -6.12 -1.66 -2.76
C VAL A 93 -5.68 -3.11 -3.04
N VAL A 94 -4.71 -3.63 -2.28
CA VAL A 94 -4.20 -5.00 -2.45
C VAL A 94 -5.30 -6.05 -2.24
N PHE A 95 -6.11 -5.91 -1.20
CA PHE A 95 -7.19 -6.85 -0.94
C PHE A 95 -8.34 -6.72 -1.93
N GLY A 96 -8.67 -5.50 -2.36
CA GLY A 96 -9.68 -5.22 -3.38
C GLY A 96 -9.32 -5.84 -4.74
N ILE A 97 -8.03 -5.86 -5.10
CA ILE A 97 -7.54 -6.65 -6.24
C ILE A 97 -7.93 -8.11 -6.09
N GLY A 98 -7.64 -8.74 -4.95
CA GLY A 98 -7.97 -10.14 -4.72
C GLY A 98 -9.47 -10.43 -4.81
N VAL A 99 -10.32 -9.50 -4.35
CA VAL A 99 -11.78 -9.58 -4.54
C VAL A 99 -12.15 -9.53 -6.02
N ALA A 100 -11.55 -8.63 -6.81
CA ALA A 100 -11.83 -8.51 -8.24
C ALA A 100 -11.43 -9.76 -9.05
N ILE A 101 -10.47 -10.55 -8.55
CA ILE A 101 -10.02 -11.80 -9.17
C ILE A 101 -10.38 -13.04 -8.36
N GLU A 102 -11.44 -12.98 -7.55
CA GLU A 102 -11.81 -14.04 -6.61
C GLU A 102 -11.85 -15.45 -7.25
N GLY A 103 -12.37 -15.55 -8.48
CA GLY A 103 -12.44 -16.83 -9.21
C GLY A 103 -11.08 -17.47 -9.56
N ARG A 104 -9.96 -16.80 -9.25
CA ARG A 104 -8.59 -17.23 -9.61
C ARG A 104 -7.68 -17.45 -8.42
N ILE A 105 -8.09 -17.05 -7.23
CA ILE A 105 -7.26 -17.06 -6.03
C ILE A 105 -7.76 -18.11 -5.03
N ASN A 106 -6.96 -18.40 -4.01
CA ASN A 106 -7.44 -19.21 -2.89
C ASN A 106 -8.28 -18.31 -1.95
N PRO A 107 -9.61 -18.55 -1.81
CA PRO A 107 -10.48 -17.70 -1.00
C PRO A 107 -10.16 -17.80 0.49
N ILE A 108 -9.71 -18.96 0.99
CA ILE A 108 -9.37 -19.15 2.41
C ILE A 108 -8.17 -18.27 2.79
N VAL A 109 -7.14 -18.25 1.94
CA VAL A 109 -5.95 -17.42 2.15
C VAL A 109 -6.32 -15.94 2.11
N GLN A 110 -7.18 -15.53 1.17
CA GLN A 110 -7.60 -14.13 1.04
C GLN A 110 -8.42 -13.66 2.25
N ILE A 111 -9.40 -14.46 2.68
CA ILE A 111 -10.24 -14.20 3.86
C ILE A 111 -9.37 -14.14 5.11
N GLY A 112 -8.49 -15.13 5.31
CA GLY A 112 -7.57 -15.20 6.43
C GLY A 112 -6.64 -13.99 6.50
N ALA A 113 -6.09 -13.56 5.37
CA ALA A 113 -5.24 -12.38 5.28
C ALA A 113 -5.99 -11.08 5.65
N MET A 114 -7.19 -10.86 5.11
CA MET A 114 -8.01 -9.67 5.41
C MET A 114 -8.43 -9.61 6.88
N ALA A 115 -8.90 -10.73 7.43
CA ALA A 115 -9.32 -10.83 8.83
C ALA A 115 -8.14 -10.61 9.78
N THR A 116 -7.01 -11.29 9.52
CA THR A 116 -5.78 -11.15 10.31
C THR A 116 -5.27 -9.72 10.29
N TYR A 117 -5.20 -9.10 9.11
CA TYR A 117 -4.79 -7.70 8.98
C TYR A 117 -5.70 -6.78 9.81
N THR A 118 -7.01 -6.92 9.68
CA THR A 118 -8.00 -6.08 10.38
C THR A 118 -7.84 -6.17 11.90
N VAL A 119 -7.76 -7.40 12.42
CA VAL A 119 -7.57 -7.66 13.86
C VAL A 119 -6.25 -7.06 14.35
N LEU A 120 -5.15 -7.27 13.62
CA LEU A 120 -3.84 -6.72 13.97
C LEU A 120 -3.80 -5.19 13.92
N ARG A 121 -4.54 -4.55 13.00
CA ARG A 121 -4.65 -3.08 12.95
C ARG A 121 -5.44 -2.52 14.13
N CYS A 122 -6.47 -3.21 14.60
CA CYS A 122 -7.17 -2.83 15.83
C CYS A 122 -6.27 -3.00 17.06
N PHE A 123 -5.58 -4.14 17.18
CA PHE A 123 -4.63 -4.37 18.28
C PHE A 123 -3.44 -3.43 18.26
N HIS A 124 -2.93 -3.08 17.07
CA HIS A 124 -1.85 -2.11 16.92
C HIS A 124 -2.23 -0.76 17.55
N THR A 125 -3.44 -0.25 17.27
CA THR A 125 -3.93 1.01 17.85
C THR A 125 -4.06 0.92 19.37
N ILE A 126 -4.56 -0.20 19.90
CA ILE A 126 -4.69 -0.42 21.35
C ILE A 126 -3.30 -0.47 22.01
N ALA A 127 -2.39 -1.25 21.44
CA ALA A 127 -1.02 -1.38 21.93
C ALA A 127 -0.28 -0.05 21.89
N TYR A 128 -0.46 0.74 20.83
CA TYR A 128 0.13 2.07 20.72
C TYR A 128 -0.44 3.02 21.77
N ALA A 129 -1.77 3.07 21.93
CA ALA A 129 -2.42 3.94 22.90
C ALA A 129 -2.04 3.61 24.36
N LYS A 130 -1.85 2.32 24.68
CA LYS A 130 -1.49 1.83 26.02
C LYS A 130 0.03 1.71 26.26
N LYS A 131 0.88 2.17 25.33
CA LYS A 131 2.36 2.06 25.40
C LYS A 131 2.85 0.60 25.57
N LEU A 132 2.15 -0.38 25.00
CA LEU A 132 2.47 -1.80 25.13
C LEU A 132 3.54 -2.25 24.12
N GLN A 133 4.80 -2.31 24.59
CA GLN A 133 5.87 -3.01 23.89
C GLN A 133 5.98 -4.47 24.33
N PRO A 134 6.41 -5.41 23.47
CA PRO A 134 6.75 -5.29 22.04
C PRO A 134 5.55 -5.43 21.09
N HIS A 135 4.34 -5.58 21.65
CA HIS A 135 3.10 -5.91 20.93
C HIS A 135 2.81 -4.96 19.76
N ARG A 136 3.07 -3.65 19.91
CA ARG A 136 2.95 -2.68 18.81
C ARG A 136 3.76 -3.10 17.59
N ALA A 137 5.05 -3.38 17.77
CA ALA A 137 5.94 -3.72 16.67
C ALA A 137 5.53 -5.03 15.98
N TRP A 138 5.14 -6.04 16.77
CA TRP A 138 4.65 -7.31 16.25
C TRP A 138 3.33 -7.18 15.47
N CYS A 139 2.36 -6.41 15.98
CA CYS A 139 1.11 -6.17 15.27
C CYS A 139 1.35 -5.48 13.92
N TRP A 140 2.30 -4.55 13.86
CA TRP A 140 2.68 -3.91 12.60
C TRP A 140 3.33 -4.91 11.64
N ARG A 141 4.33 -5.69 12.09
CA ARG A 141 5.06 -6.66 11.26
C ARG A 141 4.14 -7.74 10.69
N LEU A 142 3.32 -8.35 11.54
CA LEU A 142 2.38 -9.38 11.13
C LEU A 142 1.29 -8.81 10.21
N GLY A 143 0.91 -7.54 10.39
CA GLY A 143 0.00 -6.84 9.49
C GLY A 143 0.58 -6.71 8.08
N VAL A 144 1.86 -6.36 7.95
CA VAL A 144 2.56 -6.33 6.65
C VAL A 144 2.59 -7.73 6.02
N VAL A 145 2.90 -8.77 6.81
CA VAL A 145 2.89 -10.16 6.32
C VAL A 145 1.51 -10.55 5.78
N ALA A 146 0.42 -10.14 6.43
CA ALA A 146 -0.93 -10.42 5.95
C ALA A 146 -1.22 -9.74 4.60
N ILE A 147 -0.79 -8.50 4.40
CA ILE A 147 -0.93 -7.82 3.10
C ILE A 147 -0.10 -8.53 2.02
N VAL A 148 1.14 -8.90 2.34
CA VAL A 148 2.02 -9.64 1.42
C VAL A 148 1.41 -10.99 1.05
N ALA A 149 0.82 -11.71 2.00
CA ALA A 149 0.15 -12.98 1.73
C ALA A 149 -1.03 -12.82 0.76
N GLY A 150 -1.87 -11.79 0.96
CA GLY A 150 -2.95 -11.46 0.01
C GLY A 150 -2.43 -11.09 -1.38
N ALA A 151 -1.34 -10.31 -1.45
CA ALA A 151 -0.72 -9.94 -2.72
C ALA A 151 -0.11 -11.14 -3.45
N VAL A 152 0.61 -12.01 -2.73
CA VAL A 152 1.18 -13.25 -3.30
C VAL A 152 0.07 -14.16 -3.79
N ASN A 153 -1.02 -14.31 -3.05
CA ASN A 153 -2.19 -15.09 -3.49
C ASN A 153 -2.77 -14.54 -4.79
N ALA A 154 -2.86 -13.21 -4.93
CA ALA A 154 -3.29 -12.56 -6.17
C ALA A 154 -2.32 -12.80 -7.34
N VAL A 155 -1.02 -12.63 -7.11
CA VAL A 155 0.03 -12.87 -8.11
C VAL A 155 0.04 -14.33 -8.57
N VAL A 156 -0.02 -15.27 -7.63
CA VAL A 156 -0.10 -16.71 -7.93
C VAL A 156 -1.35 -17.01 -8.74
N GLY A 157 -2.53 -16.52 -8.35
CA GLY A 157 -3.78 -16.77 -9.08
C GLY A 157 -3.75 -16.26 -10.53
N VAL A 158 -2.99 -15.20 -10.80
CA VAL A 158 -2.73 -14.70 -12.15
C VAL A 158 -1.72 -15.56 -12.91
N LEU A 159 -0.68 -16.06 -12.24
CA LEU A 159 0.39 -16.87 -12.85
C LEU A 159 -0.04 -18.33 -13.11
N THR A 160 -0.73 -18.99 -12.17
CA THR A 160 -1.02 -20.44 -12.23
C THR A 160 -2.16 -20.80 -13.17
N ASN A 161 -3.11 -19.91 -13.44
CA ASN A 161 -4.14 -20.16 -14.46
C ASN A 161 -3.60 -20.18 -15.90
N THR A 162 -2.36 -19.71 -16.10
CA THR A 162 -1.62 -19.89 -17.37
C THR A 162 -1.41 -21.37 -17.70
N GLN A 163 -1.28 -22.26 -16.71
CA GLN A 163 -1.06 -23.69 -16.94
C GLN A 163 -2.35 -24.50 -17.13
N ARG A 164 -3.46 -24.11 -16.48
CA ARG A 164 -4.75 -24.81 -16.60
C ARG A 164 -5.42 -24.59 -17.95
N VAL A 165 -5.27 -23.41 -18.56
CA VAL A 165 -5.76 -23.15 -19.92
C VAL A 165 -4.94 -23.93 -20.96
N ALA A 166 -3.62 -24.04 -20.78
CA ALA A 166 -2.78 -24.88 -21.63
C ALA A 166 -3.17 -26.37 -21.53
N ALA A 167 -3.41 -26.88 -20.31
CA ALA A 167 -3.88 -28.25 -20.11
C ALA A 167 -5.31 -28.49 -20.65
N GLY A 168 -6.20 -27.51 -20.52
CA GLY A 168 -7.56 -27.57 -21.06
C GLY A 168 -7.60 -27.52 -22.60
N CYS A 169 -6.75 -26.70 -23.22
CA CYS A 169 -6.56 -26.70 -24.68
C CYS A 169 -5.98 -28.02 -25.18
N ILE A 170 -4.99 -28.60 -24.47
CA ILE A 170 -4.45 -29.92 -24.81
C ILE A 170 -5.53 -31.00 -24.68
N HIS A 171 -6.37 -30.96 -23.63
CA HIS A 171 -7.46 -31.90 -23.46
C HIS A 171 -8.55 -31.76 -24.54
N GLN A 172 -8.91 -30.54 -24.94
CA GLN A 172 -9.83 -30.33 -26.07
C GLN A 172 -9.21 -30.73 -27.41
N LEU A 173 -7.90 -30.55 -27.61
CA LEU A 173 -7.19 -31.06 -28.79
C LEU A 173 -7.18 -32.59 -28.82
N THR A 174 -6.95 -33.24 -27.68
CA THR A 174 -7.01 -34.71 -27.56
C THR A 174 -8.42 -35.25 -27.78
N VAL A 175 -9.45 -34.57 -27.27
CA VAL A 175 -10.86 -34.94 -27.53
C VAL A 175 -11.22 -34.74 -29.01
N ALA A 176 -10.76 -33.64 -29.63
CA ALA A 176 -10.96 -33.41 -31.06
C ALA A 176 -10.21 -34.45 -31.92
N LEU A 177 -8.97 -34.80 -31.58
CA LEU A 177 -8.20 -35.86 -32.24
C LEU A 177 -8.85 -37.24 -32.09
N ASN A 178 -9.41 -37.55 -30.92
CA ASN A 178 -10.15 -38.80 -30.69
C ASN A 178 -11.49 -38.84 -31.44
N CYS A 179 -12.18 -37.70 -31.58
CA CYS A 179 -13.36 -37.58 -32.44
C CYS A 179 -13.01 -37.81 -33.93
N VAL A 180 -11.90 -37.24 -34.41
CA VAL A 180 -11.43 -37.45 -35.80
C VAL A 180 -11.03 -38.90 -36.04
N SER A 181 -10.39 -39.55 -35.05
CA SER A 181 -10.05 -40.98 -35.11
C SER A 181 -11.28 -41.89 -35.12
N GLN A 182 -12.38 -41.51 -34.45
CA GLN A 182 -13.63 -42.29 -34.47
C GLN A 182 -14.43 -42.10 -35.77
N THR A 183 -14.29 -40.96 -36.45
CA THR A 183 -14.87 -40.76 -37.80
C THR A 183 -14.07 -41.46 -38.89
N ALA A 184 -12.76 -41.67 -38.70
CA ALA A 184 -11.91 -42.39 -39.66
C ALA A 184 -12.22 -43.90 -39.75
N ASP A 185 -12.82 -44.47 -38.70
CA ASP A 185 -13.21 -45.89 -38.66
C ASP A 185 -14.64 -46.14 -39.20
N ARG A 186 -15.32 -45.07 -39.66
CA ARG A 186 -16.73 -45.13 -40.08
C ARG A 186 -17.05 -44.29 -41.32
N SER A 187 -16.23 -44.31 -42.36
CA SER A 187 -16.71 -43.87 -43.69
C SER A 187 -15.82 -44.35 -44.83
N SER A 188 -16.27 -45.40 -45.52
CA SER A 188 -15.87 -45.76 -46.87
C SER A 188 -16.55 -44.85 -47.93
N ASN A 189 -16.64 -43.54 -47.69
CA ASN A 189 -17.16 -42.61 -48.70
C ASN A 189 -16.36 -41.31 -48.67
N ILE A 190 -15.67 -41.09 -49.79
CA ILE A 190 -14.83 -39.94 -50.10
C ILE A 190 -15.74 -38.74 -50.37
N GLN A 191 -15.62 -37.69 -49.55
CA GLN A 191 -15.89 -36.32 -49.99
C GLN A 191 -14.74 -35.42 -49.52
N THR A 192 -14.14 -34.75 -50.49
CA THR A 192 -13.07 -33.76 -50.39
C THR A 192 -13.45 -32.62 -49.45
N PHE A 193 -12.64 -32.39 -48.41
CA PHE A 193 -12.66 -31.16 -47.62
C PHE A 193 -11.34 -30.42 -47.82
N ASP A 194 -11.40 -29.36 -48.62
CA ASP A 194 -10.36 -28.35 -48.71
C ASP A 194 -10.29 -27.52 -47.42
N GLY A 195 -9.05 -27.24 -46.97
CA GLY A 195 -8.76 -26.12 -46.09
C GLY A 195 -8.51 -26.47 -44.62
N PHE A 196 -7.30 -26.97 -44.31
CA PHE A 196 -6.72 -26.83 -42.97
C PHE A 196 -5.26 -26.37 -43.06
N HIS A 197 -5.08 -25.06 -43.25
CA HIS A 197 -3.80 -24.41 -43.00
C HIS A 197 -3.57 -24.32 -41.49
N CYS A 198 -2.77 -25.23 -40.92
CA CYS A 198 -2.32 -25.14 -39.53
C CYS A 198 -0.91 -24.52 -39.50
N ALA A 199 -0.83 -23.19 -39.47
CA ALA A 199 0.41 -22.49 -39.19
C ALA A 199 0.68 -22.55 -37.67
N PHE A 200 1.66 -23.35 -37.26
CA PHE A 200 2.18 -23.37 -35.90
C PHE A 200 3.05 -22.11 -35.69
N ASN A 201 2.45 -21.06 -35.13
CA ASN A 201 3.17 -19.90 -34.65
C ASN A 201 3.67 -20.14 -33.22
N PHE A 202 4.99 -20.17 -33.06
CA PHE A 202 5.67 -20.13 -31.78
C PHE A 202 5.61 -18.69 -31.24
N ALA A 203 4.49 -18.30 -30.64
CA ALA A 203 4.33 -16.97 -30.06
C ALA A 203 3.55 -17.01 -28.75
N HIS A 204 4.17 -16.44 -27.72
CA HIS A 204 3.54 -15.82 -26.56
C HIS A 204 2.94 -16.77 -25.50
N LEU A 205 3.66 -16.93 -24.38
CA LEU A 205 3.12 -17.31 -23.08
C LEU A 205 1.98 -16.33 -22.73
N THR A 206 0.74 -16.71 -23.02
CA THR A 206 -0.46 -15.91 -22.75
C THR A 206 -1.03 -16.30 -21.39
N MET A 207 -0.61 -15.56 -20.36
CA MET A 207 -1.23 -15.60 -19.02
C MET A 207 -2.75 -15.33 -19.14
N SER A 208 -3.64 -15.94 -18.35
CA SER A 208 -5.09 -15.95 -18.67
C SER A 208 -5.93 -14.79 -18.04
N GLY A 209 -5.46 -13.55 -18.10
CA GLY A 209 -6.20 -12.32 -17.74
C GLY A 209 -6.04 -11.25 -18.82
N SER A 210 -6.82 -10.16 -18.78
CA SER A 210 -6.49 -9.00 -19.62
C SER A 210 -5.05 -8.56 -19.28
N THR A 211 -4.26 -8.23 -20.29
CA THR A 211 -2.83 -7.88 -20.13
C THR A 211 -2.66 -6.72 -19.15
N GLU A 212 -3.63 -5.82 -19.16
CA GLU A 212 -3.82 -4.67 -18.28
C GLU A 212 -3.95 -5.10 -16.81
N LEU A 213 -4.84 -6.06 -16.51
CA LEU A 213 -5.03 -6.55 -15.16
C LEU A 213 -3.77 -7.23 -14.61
N LYS A 214 -3.03 -7.97 -15.44
CA LYS A 214 -1.77 -8.60 -15.02
C LYS A 214 -0.71 -7.56 -14.69
N ALA A 215 -0.54 -6.59 -15.59
CA ALA A 215 0.41 -5.50 -15.40
C ALA A 215 0.07 -4.72 -14.13
N TYR A 216 -1.21 -4.44 -13.90
CA TYR A 216 -1.73 -3.81 -12.69
C TYR A 216 -1.33 -4.56 -11.42
N ILE A 217 -1.61 -5.87 -11.36
CA ILE A 217 -1.34 -6.68 -10.17
C ILE A 217 0.15 -6.75 -9.86
N VAL A 218 0.98 -7.03 -10.88
CA VAL A 218 2.44 -7.14 -10.71
C VAL A 218 3.05 -5.81 -10.29
N CYS A 219 2.70 -4.72 -10.96
CA CYS A 219 3.24 -3.39 -10.65
C CYS A 219 2.80 -2.88 -9.28
N SER A 220 1.52 -3.11 -8.92
CA SER A 220 0.99 -2.76 -7.59
C SER A 220 1.74 -3.51 -6.48
N PHE A 221 2.04 -4.79 -6.70
CA PHE A 221 2.83 -5.58 -5.75
C PHE A 221 4.26 -5.05 -5.60
N ILE A 222 4.94 -4.75 -6.71
CA ILE A 222 6.30 -4.18 -6.68
C ILE A 222 6.32 -2.85 -5.92
N LEU A 223 5.36 -1.95 -6.21
CA LEU A 223 5.25 -0.65 -5.54
C LEU A 223 4.96 -0.80 -4.05
N TYR A 224 4.09 -1.74 -3.68
CA TYR A 224 3.82 -2.05 -2.28
C TYR A 224 5.06 -2.60 -1.56
N LEU A 225 5.79 -3.54 -2.17
CA LEU A 225 7.01 -4.11 -1.60
C LEU A 225 8.08 -3.02 -1.40
N LYS A 226 8.27 -2.17 -2.39
CA LYS A 226 9.15 -0.99 -2.30
C LYS A 226 8.74 -0.08 -1.13
N PHE A 227 7.45 0.22 -0.98
CA PHE A 227 6.96 1.02 0.15
C PHE A 227 7.20 0.34 1.51
N ALA A 228 6.95 -0.97 1.62
CA ALA A 228 7.22 -1.75 2.82
C ALA A 228 8.72 -1.76 3.19
N ILE A 229 9.61 -1.87 2.20
CA ILE A 229 11.07 -1.77 2.40
C ILE A 229 11.44 -0.36 2.88
N ALA A 230 10.90 0.69 2.25
CA ALA A 230 11.19 2.08 2.62
C ALA A 230 10.77 2.41 4.07
N THR A 231 9.59 1.94 4.50
CA THR A 231 9.13 2.09 5.89
C THR A 231 9.99 1.28 6.87
N GLY A 232 10.48 0.10 6.47
CA GLY A 232 11.46 -0.67 7.25
C GLY A 232 12.81 0.04 7.41
N ILE A 233 13.32 0.70 6.37
CA ILE A 233 14.57 1.48 6.44
C ILE A 233 14.36 2.74 7.28
N GLN A 234 13.28 3.49 7.06
CA GLN A 234 12.95 4.65 7.89
C GLN A 234 12.86 4.25 9.37
N ALA A 235 12.27 3.08 9.66
CA ALA A 235 12.13 2.59 11.02
C ALA A 235 13.47 2.49 11.76
N THR A 236 14.56 2.05 11.11
CA THR A 236 15.90 1.98 11.72
C THR A 236 16.52 3.37 11.86
N LYS A 237 16.34 4.24 10.86
CA LYS A 237 16.82 5.64 10.94
C LYS A 237 16.13 6.45 12.03
N THR A 238 14.87 6.18 12.33
CA THR A 238 14.15 6.79 13.45
C THR A 238 14.73 6.40 14.81
N PHE A 239 15.27 5.18 14.97
CA PHE A 239 15.98 4.79 16.19
C PHE A 239 17.33 5.51 16.29
N ASP A 240 18.08 5.62 15.18
CA ASP A 240 19.38 6.30 15.15
C ASP A 240 19.26 7.79 15.54
N ALA A 241 18.13 8.41 15.19
CA ALA A 241 17.82 9.81 15.46
C ALA A 241 17.17 10.09 16.84
N GLY A 242 16.93 9.06 17.68
CA GLY A 242 16.24 9.23 18.97
C GLY A 242 14.75 9.59 18.85
N CYS A 243 14.18 9.47 17.64
CA CYS A 243 12.83 9.94 17.32
C CYS A 243 11.74 8.90 17.66
N ARG A 244 12.07 7.78 18.31
CA ARG A 244 11.07 6.80 18.74
C ARG A 244 10.37 7.21 20.03
N PRO A 245 9.17 6.66 20.28
CA PRO A 245 8.52 6.79 21.58
C PRO A 245 9.41 6.30 22.73
N PRO A 246 9.32 6.91 23.92
CA PRO A 246 10.19 6.58 25.06
C PRO A 246 10.02 5.15 25.59
N GLU A 247 8.86 4.52 25.37
CA GLU A 247 8.66 3.11 25.71
C GLU A 247 9.51 2.14 24.88
N ASP A 248 10.10 2.58 23.75
CA ASP A 248 10.93 1.74 22.88
C ASP A 248 12.38 1.58 23.39
N LYS A 249 12.75 2.25 24.50
CA LYS A 249 14.11 2.26 25.04
C LYS A 249 14.66 0.89 25.43
N ASN A 250 13.79 -0.04 25.81
CA ASN A 250 14.17 -1.39 26.26
C ASN A 250 14.24 -2.42 25.13
N LEU A 251 13.98 -2.02 23.88
CA LEU A 251 14.09 -2.94 22.74
C LEU A 251 15.55 -3.26 22.47
N ALA A 252 15.84 -4.49 22.03
CA ALA A 252 17.19 -4.88 21.60
C ALA A 252 17.75 -3.94 20.52
N LEU A 253 16.88 -3.40 19.66
CA LEU A 253 17.25 -2.44 18.63
C LEU A 253 17.64 -1.06 19.18
N ALA A 254 17.25 -0.73 20.41
CA ALA A 254 17.56 0.53 21.08
C ALA A 254 18.81 0.43 21.98
N GLN A 255 19.26 -0.78 22.32
CA GLN A 255 20.49 -0.99 23.07
C GLN A 255 21.69 -0.43 22.30
N GLY A 256 22.50 0.39 22.96
CA GLY A 256 23.64 1.08 22.35
C GLY A 256 23.27 2.24 21.41
N ARG A 257 21.98 2.60 21.30
CA ARG A 257 21.53 3.80 20.58
C ARG A 257 21.16 4.92 21.55
N ARG A 258 20.96 6.12 21.00
CA ARG A 258 20.57 7.32 21.73
C ARG A 258 19.21 7.13 22.45
N GLU A 259 18.96 7.96 23.46
CA GLU A 259 17.68 7.95 24.18
C GLU A 259 16.52 8.26 23.22
N GLN A 260 15.41 7.53 23.39
CA GLN A 260 14.22 7.66 22.56
C GLN A 260 13.21 8.57 23.27
N ASN A 261 12.83 9.68 22.64
CA ASN A 261 12.01 10.70 23.28
C ASN A 261 11.16 11.49 22.28
N TYR A 262 10.77 10.86 21.17
CA TYR A 262 10.13 11.52 20.02
C TYR A 262 11.00 12.60 19.34
N GLY A 263 12.29 12.70 19.67
CA GLY A 263 13.16 13.79 19.21
C GLY A 263 12.89 15.12 19.91
N MET A 264 12.22 15.11 21.07
CA MET A 264 11.82 16.32 21.82
C MET A 264 12.98 16.93 22.61
N PHE A 265 13.96 16.15 23.05
CA PHE A 265 15.18 16.69 23.64
C PHE A 265 16.24 16.90 22.54
N SER A 266 16.83 18.08 22.51
CA SER A 266 17.88 18.46 21.55
C SER A 266 19.15 18.81 22.29
N ASP A 267 20.17 17.95 22.15
CA ASP A 267 21.54 18.44 22.25
C ASP A 267 21.86 19.09 20.91
N GLU A 268 21.59 20.40 20.79
CA GLU A 268 21.82 21.16 19.55
C GLU A 268 23.29 21.15 19.11
N ASN A 269 24.19 20.80 20.02
CA ASN A 269 25.63 20.72 19.80
C ASN A 269 26.11 19.34 19.30
N ASP A 270 25.26 18.30 19.26
CA ASP A 270 25.63 16.98 18.74
C ASP A 270 25.46 16.93 17.20
N VAL A 271 26.59 17.12 16.50
CA VAL A 271 26.66 17.07 15.03
C VAL A 271 26.20 15.73 14.46
N GLU A 272 26.44 14.62 15.17
CA GLU A 272 26.01 13.30 14.70
C GLU A 272 24.49 13.12 14.84
N LEU A 273 23.89 13.63 15.94
CA LEU A 273 22.44 13.62 16.12
C LEU A 273 21.74 14.45 15.04
N LEU A 274 22.28 15.63 14.72
CA LEU A 274 21.74 16.47 13.65
C LEU A 274 21.78 15.76 12.29
N LYS A 275 22.90 15.10 11.96
CA LYS A 275 23.01 14.28 10.74
C LYS A 275 22.03 13.11 10.74
N ALA A 276 21.87 12.42 11.88
CA ALA A 276 20.90 11.33 12.00
C ALA A 276 19.45 11.82 11.80
N ARG A 277 19.11 12.99 12.36
CA ARG A 277 17.80 13.65 12.16
C ARG A 277 17.58 14.09 10.72
N GLU A 278 18.60 14.61 10.05
CA GLU A 278 18.51 14.97 8.64
C GLU A 278 18.23 13.75 7.76
N ILE A 279 18.92 12.63 8.01
CA ILE A 279 18.69 11.36 7.32
C ILE A 279 17.28 10.85 7.61
N GLU A 280 16.84 10.88 8.86
CA GLU A 280 15.49 10.46 9.27
C GLU A 280 14.41 11.30 8.59
N HIS A 281 14.59 12.62 8.54
CA HIS A 281 13.70 13.54 7.85
C HIS A 281 13.64 13.24 6.35
N ARG A 282 14.79 12.93 5.73
CA ARG A 282 14.85 12.52 4.32
C ARG A 282 14.00 11.29 4.05
N TRP A 283 14.10 10.27 4.88
CA TRP A 283 13.28 9.05 4.75
C TRP A 283 11.79 9.30 5.00
N LYS A 284 11.44 10.19 5.95
CA LYS A 284 10.05 10.65 6.11
C LYS A 284 9.51 11.30 4.83
N ARG A 285 10.30 12.16 4.18
CA ARG A 285 9.91 12.81 2.91
C ARG A 285 9.72 11.81 1.76
N ILE A 286 10.54 10.76 1.71
CA ILE A 286 10.40 9.68 0.72
C ILE A 286 9.04 8.99 0.90
N ILE A 287 8.73 8.56 2.13
CA ILE A 287 7.48 7.86 2.45
C ILE A 287 6.29 8.76 2.19
N GLN A 288 6.35 10.02 2.63
CA GLN A 288 5.30 10.99 2.40
C GLN A 288 5.03 11.20 0.90
N ASN A 289 6.07 11.32 0.07
CA ASN A 289 5.90 11.43 -1.37
C ASN A 289 5.31 10.16 -2.01
N ASP A 290 5.67 8.98 -1.49
CA ASP A 290 5.06 7.72 -1.94
C ASP A 290 3.57 7.66 -1.57
N LEU A 291 3.17 8.14 -0.39
CA LEU A 291 1.76 8.23 0.03
C LEU A 291 0.95 9.24 -0.78
N GLU A 292 1.57 10.34 -1.20
CA GLU A 292 0.93 11.36 -2.05
C GLU A 292 0.73 10.88 -3.49
N SER A 293 1.58 9.98 -3.99
CA SER A 293 1.58 9.57 -5.40
C SER A 293 1.00 8.18 -5.64
N ILE A 294 1.48 7.14 -4.92
CA ILE A 294 1.21 5.75 -5.25
C ILE A 294 -0.27 5.36 -5.07
N PRO A 295 -0.93 5.65 -3.94
CA PRO A 295 -2.33 5.26 -3.75
C PRO A 295 -3.26 5.86 -4.81
N LEU A 296 -3.08 7.14 -5.13
CA LEU A 296 -3.87 7.83 -6.16
C LEU A 296 -3.56 7.30 -7.57
N ALA A 297 -2.28 7.07 -7.88
CA ALA A 297 -1.89 6.46 -9.14
C ALA A 297 -2.52 5.08 -9.33
N LEU A 298 -2.42 4.21 -8.32
CA LEU A 298 -3.01 2.88 -8.37
C LEU A 298 -4.53 2.90 -8.53
N LEU A 299 -5.21 3.92 -7.99
CA LEU A 299 -6.65 4.11 -8.20
C LEU A 299 -6.96 4.50 -9.66
N VAL A 300 -6.20 5.45 -10.23
CA VAL A 300 -6.35 5.86 -11.63
C VAL A 300 -6.08 4.68 -12.58
N PHE A 301 -4.99 3.94 -12.35
CA PHE A 301 -4.67 2.75 -13.14
C PHE A 301 -5.71 1.63 -12.95
N LEU A 302 -6.32 1.48 -11.77
CA LEU A 302 -7.41 0.54 -11.57
C LEU A 302 -8.62 0.88 -12.44
N GLY A 303 -8.99 2.16 -12.52
CA GLY A 303 -10.04 2.62 -13.45
C GLY A 303 -9.72 2.26 -14.90
N GLY A 304 -8.46 2.42 -15.31
CA GLY A 304 -7.98 2.05 -16.65
C GLY A 304 -8.12 0.57 -17.01
N VAL A 305 -8.06 -0.34 -16.02
CA VAL A 305 -8.30 -1.78 -16.25
C VAL A 305 -9.73 -2.05 -16.75
N PHE A 306 -10.70 -1.25 -16.32
CA PHE A 306 -12.11 -1.41 -16.68
C PHE A 306 -12.56 -0.51 -17.84
N ALA A 307 -11.74 0.49 -18.18
CA ALA A 307 -12.11 1.54 -19.12
C ALA A 307 -12.01 1.15 -20.60
N GLY A 308 -11.45 -0.01 -20.96
CA GLY A 308 -11.42 -0.47 -22.36
C GLY A 308 -10.52 0.32 -23.32
N GLY A 309 -9.66 1.23 -22.83
CA GLY A 309 -8.74 2.03 -23.65
C GLY A 309 -7.60 1.24 -24.31
N ASN A 310 -6.60 1.95 -24.86
CA ASN A 310 -5.46 1.29 -25.50
C ASN A 310 -4.65 0.49 -24.47
N LYS A 311 -4.59 -0.83 -24.68
CA LYS A 311 -4.01 -1.81 -23.76
C LYS A 311 -2.49 -1.72 -23.67
N GLU A 312 -1.83 -1.51 -24.80
CA GLU A 312 -0.37 -1.39 -24.87
C GLU A 312 0.10 -0.12 -24.15
N LEU A 313 -0.57 1.00 -24.42
CA LEU A 313 -0.30 2.28 -23.76
C LEU A 313 -0.49 2.17 -22.25
N PHE A 314 -1.56 1.51 -21.79
CA PHE A 314 -1.79 1.27 -20.37
C PHE A 314 -0.61 0.52 -19.71
N VAL A 315 -0.20 -0.60 -20.32
CA VAL A 315 0.88 -1.44 -19.78
C VAL A 315 2.21 -0.68 -19.75
N VAL A 316 2.53 0.07 -20.81
CA VAL A 316 3.75 0.88 -20.89
C VAL A 316 3.75 1.98 -19.84
N CYS A 317 2.66 2.74 -19.72
CA CYS A 317 2.55 3.81 -18.72
C CYS A 317 2.73 3.29 -17.29
N LEU A 318 2.09 2.16 -16.96
CA LEU A 318 2.19 1.57 -15.64
C LEU A 318 3.59 1.00 -15.34
N ALA A 319 4.23 0.36 -16.33
CA ALA A 319 5.59 -0.15 -16.19
C ALA A 319 6.60 0.99 -15.97
N ILE A 320 6.53 2.05 -16.78
CA ILE A 320 7.37 3.25 -16.64
C ILE A 320 7.12 3.91 -15.29
N TYR A 321 5.86 4.08 -14.89
CA TYR A 321 5.51 4.62 -13.58
C TYR A 321 6.19 3.83 -12.46
N THR A 322 6.09 2.51 -12.49
CA THR A 322 6.69 1.62 -11.48
C THR A 322 8.20 1.77 -11.40
N LEU A 323 8.90 1.71 -12.55
CA LEU A 323 10.36 1.86 -12.62
C LEU A 323 10.81 3.22 -12.09
N VAL A 324 10.15 4.28 -12.55
CA VAL A 324 10.48 5.66 -12.17
C VAL A 324 10.20 5.91 -10.69
N ARG A 325 9.15 5.33 -10.10
CA ARG A 325 8.90 5.41 -8.65
C ARG A 325 9.95 4.67 -7.85
N CYS A 326 10.40 3.49 -8.28
CA CYS A 326 11.50 2.78 -7.63
C CYS A 326 12.79 3.61 -7.66
N PHE A 327 13.15 4.14 -8.84
CA PHE A 327 14.34 4.98 -9.01
C PHE A 327 14.23 6.32 -8.27
N HIS A 328 13.04 6.91 -8.16
CA HIS A 328 12.81 8.12 -7.37
C HIS A 328 13.26 7.96 -5.91
N THR A 329 12.92 6.85 -5.25
CA THR A 329 13.37 6.58 -3.88
C THR A 329 14.87 6.38 -3.80
N TYR A 330 15.46 5.67 -4.76
CA TYR A 330 16.92 5.51 -4.83
C TYR A 330 17.63 6.86 -4.99
N ALA A 331 17.17 7.70 -5.91
CA ALA A 331 17.70 9.04 -6.14
C ALA A 331 17.52 9.94 -4.91
N TYR A 332 16.37 9.85 -4.23
CA TYR A 332 16.12 10.62 -3.01
C TYR A 332 17.04 10.18 -1.87
N ALA A 333 17.21 8.87 -1.66
CA ALA A 333 18.07 8.33 -0.61
C ALA A 333 19.54 8.75 -0.79
N ASN A 334 20.02 8.76 -2.04
CA ASN A 334 21.40 9.11 -2.41
C ASN A 334 21.59 10.61 -2.78
N MET A 335 20.60 11.47 -2.50
CA MET A 335 20.66 12.91 -2.79
C MET A 335 20.94 13.28 -4.28
N LEU A 336 20.55 12.42 -5.22
CA LEU A 336 20.81 12.62 -6.65
C LEU A 336 19.86 13.66 -7.27
N GLN A 337 20.35 14.90 -7.38
CA GLN A 337 19.72 15.97 -8.16
C GLN A 337 20.38 16.02 -9.56
N PRO A 338 19.65 16.27 -10.67
CA PRO A 338 18.22 16.56 -10.81
C PRO A 338 17.32 15.32 -10.96
N HIS A 339 17.91 14.11 -10.94
CA HIS A 339 17.23 12.85 -11.20
C HIS A 339 15.95 12.66 -10.38
N ARG A 340 15.97 13.00 -9.08
CA ARG A 340 14.77 12.97 -8.23
C ARG A 340 13.60 13.76 -8.82
N ALA A 341 13.84 15.01 -9.24
CA ALA A 341 12.78 15.88 -9.76
C ALA A 341 12.23 15.37 -11.10
N TRP A 342 13.11 14.89 -11.99
CA TRP A 342 12.70 14.30 -13.26
C TRP A 342 11.88 13.03 -13.07
N CYS A 343 12.27 12.16 -12.13
CA CYS A 343 11.49 10.96 -11.82
C CYS A 343 10.10 11.32 -11.30
N TRP A 344 9.99 12.32 -10.43
CA TRP A 344 8.68 12.77 -9.96
C TRP A 344 7.81 13.26 -11.13
N ARG A 345 8.35 14.09 -12.02
CA ARG A 345 7.62 14.63 -13.19
C ARG A 345 7.17 13.53 -14.15
N LEU A 346 8.07 12.60 -14.50
CA LEU A 346 7.76 11.47 -15.37
C LEU A 346 6.69 10.57 -14.75
N GLY A 347 6.74 10.34 -13.44
CA GLY A 347 5.70 9.59 -12.73
C GLY A 347 4.32 10.24 -12.86
N VAL A 348 4.23 11.55 -12.64
CA VAL A 348 2.96 12.29 -12.81
C VAL A 348 2.47 12.25 -14.26
N LEU A 349 3.37 12.38 -15.23
CA LEU A 349 3.02 12.30 -16.66
C LEU A 349 2.36 10.96 -16.98
N MET A 350 2.91 9.83 -16.51
CA MET A 350 2.32 8.51 -16.77
C MET A 350 0.92 8.34 -16.16
N ILE A 351 0.65 8.93 -14.99
CA ILE A 351 -0.69 8.93 -14.38
C ILE A 351 -1.66 9.69 -15.29
N ILE A 352 -1.29 10.88 -15.76
CA ILE A 352 -2.14 11.71 -16.64
C ILE A 352 -2.38 11.00 -17.98
N THR A 353 -1.33 10.49 -18.62
CA THR A 353 -1.45 9.77 -19.91
C THR A 353 -2.37 8.57 -19.77
N SER A 354 -2.23 7.77 -18.71
CA SER A 354 -3.13 6.64 -18.47
C SER A 354 -4.55 7.08 -18.16
N GLY A 355 -4.73 8.19 -17.44
CA GLY A 355 -6.04 8.78 -17.16
C GLY A 355 -6.76 9.18 -18.46
N VAL A 356 -6.07 9.88 -19.36
CA VAL A 356 -6.60 10.26 -20.67
C VAL A 356 -6.93 9.02 -21.51
N ASN A 357 -6.03 8.02 -21.55
CA ASN A 357 -6.28 6.76 -22.25
C ASN A 357 -7.54 6.05 -21.73
N SER A 358 -7.78 6.11 -20.42
CA SER A 358 -8.97 5.53 -19.78
C SER A 358 -10.23 6.30 -20.15
N ILE A 359 -10.19 7.64 -20.11
CA ILE A 359 -11.32 8.48 -20.52
C ILE A 359 -11.71 8.18 -21.98
N VAL A 360 -10.74 8.15 -22.88
CA VAL A 360 -10.95 7.84 -24.30
C VAL A 360 -11.55 6.45 -24.47
N GLY A 361 -11.10 5.46 -23.68
CA GLY A 361 -11.65 4.11 -23.73
C GLY A 361 -13.10 3.99 -23.27
N VAL A 362 -13.55 4.81 -22.32
CA VAL A 362 -14.95 4.76 -21.84
C VAL A 362 -15.92 5.33 -22.87
N PHE A 363 -15.49 6.33 -23.65
CA PHE A 363 -16.34 7.07 -24.58
C PHE A 363 -16.22 6.63 -26.04
N ASN A 364 -15.28 5.74 -26.36
CA ASN A 364 -15.14 5.09 -27.66
C ASN A 364 -15.67 3.66 -27.59
#